data_AF-A0A9N7VFS1-F1
#
_entry.id   AF-A0A9N7VFS1-F1
#
_cell.length_a   1.000
_cell.length_b   1.000
_cell.length_c   1.000
_cell.angle_alpha   90.00
_cell.angle_beta   90.00
_cell.angle_gamma   90.00
#
_symmetry.space_group_name_H-M   'P 1'
#
loop_
_entity.id
_entity.type
_entity.pdbx_description
1 polymer ?
#
loop_
_entity_poly.entity_id
_entity_poly.type
_entity_poly.pdbx_seq_one_letter_code
_entity_poly.pdbx_strand_id
1 'polypeptide(L)'
;MGSGGAREHWPAACILSSRSPRTIDTLHWSRQRAARTRPKGTRSHLKPGGKVCNTRTLKCVLIVEAIVDTGKTMKALLKHVETFEPKMVKVAGLLVKRVPNMAEHLTDYVGFEIPNRFVVGYALDYNEYFRDLNHICVISKTGKMKYKV
;
A
#
# COMPACT_ATOMS: atom_id res chain seq x y z
N MET A 1 -2.83 21.60 22.50
CA MET A 1 -3.74 20.69 21.77
C MET A 1 -3.04 20.17 20.52
N GLY A 2 -2.34 19.04 20.63
CA GLY A 2 -1.58 18.44 19.52
C GLY A 2 -2.43 17.46 18.72
N SER A 3 -2.58 17.68 17.42
CA SER A 3 -3.18 16.74 16.48
C SER A 3 -2.27 15.53 16.26
N GLY A 4 -2.29 14.57 17.19
CA GLY A 4 -1.58 13.29 17.04
C GLY A 4 -2.02 12.57 15.76
N GLY A 5 -1.08 12.38 14.83
CA GLY A 5 -1.29 11.66 13.58
C GLY A 5 -1.12 10.16 13.79
N ALA A 6 -2.09 9.36 13.33
CA ALA A 6 -2.03 7.91 13.38
C ALA A 6 -0.86 7.36 12.55
N ARG A 7 -0.16 6.35 13.07
CA ARG A 7 0.87 5.61 12.34
C ARG A 7 0.20 4.50 11.54
N GLU A 8 -0.02 4.76 10.26
CA GLU A 8 -0.56 3.74 9.35
C GLU A 8 0.56 2.77 8.95
N HIS A 9 0.56 1.54 9.48
CA HIS A 9 1.47 0.47 9.06
C HIS A 9 0.75 -0.45 8.07
N TRP A 10 0.57 0.02 6.83
CA TRP A 10 0.02 -0.84 5.78
C TRP A 10 0.94 -2.05 5.56
N PRO A 11 0.41 -3.30 5.56
CA PRO A 11 1.21 -4.48 5.28
C PRO A 11 1.73 -4.46 3.83
N ALA A 12 2.79 -5.23 3.63
CA ALA A 12 3.61 -5.36 2.43
C ALA A 12 2.86 -5.38 1.10
N ALA A 13 3.46 -4.74 0.09
CA ALA A 13 3.14 -5.02 -1.30
C ALA A 13 3.72 -6.40 -1.65
N CYS A 14 2.88 -7.36 -2.04
CA CYS A 14 3.37 -8.64 -2.53
C CYS A 14 3.73 -8.51 -4.02
N ILE A 15 4.94 -8.93 -4.40
CA ILE A 15 5.41 -8.89 -5.78
C ILE A 15 5.46 -10.32 -6.32
N LEU A 16 4.53 -10.64 -7.21
CA LEU A 16 4.49 -11.94 -7.86
C LEU A 16 5.26 -11.89 -9.19
N SER A 17 6.14 -12.87 -9.42
CA SER A 17 6.86 -13.03 -10.67
C SER A 17 6.48 -14.33 -11.37
N SER A 18 6.12 -14.24 -12.66
CA SER A 18 5.76 -15.41 -13.44
C SER A 18 6.99 -16.09 -14.07
N ARG A 19 7.55 -17.09 -13.41
CA ARG A 19 8.08 -18.29 -14.09
C ARG A 19 7.26 -19.49 -13.66
N SER A 20 7.41 -20.63 -14.32
CA SER A 20 6.97 -21.91 -13.78
C SER A 20 8.18 -22.51 -13.04
N PRO A 21 8.09 -22.78 -11.71
CA PRO A 21 7.00 -22.42 -10.80
C PRO A 21 6.98 -20.92 -10.47
N ARG A 22 5.80 -20.36 -10.18
CA ARG A 22 5.62 -18.92 -9.91
C ARG A 22 6.45 -18.53 -8.69
N THR A 23 7.41 -17.64 -8.87
CA THR A 23 8.20 -17.11 -7.77
C THR A 23 7.39 -16.01 -7.09
N ILE A 24 7.17 -16.15 -5.78
CA ILE A 24 6.51 -15.14 -4.96
C ILE A 24 7.61 -14.42 -4.18
N ASP A 25 7.81 -13.14 -4.48
CA ASP A 25 8.71 -12.27 -3.72
C ASP A 25 7.86 -11.33 -2.87
N THR A 26 8.16 -11.20 -1.58
CA THR A 26 7.44 -10.28 -0.71
C THR A 26 8.27 -9.02 -0.49
N LEU A 27 7.74 -7.85 -0.89
CA LEU A 27 8.34 -6.56 -0.61
C LEU A 27 7.56 -5.83 0.48
N HIS A 28 8.16 -5.72 1.65
CA HIS A 28 7.59 -4.92 2.73
C HIS A 28 7.85 -3.44 2.47
N TRP A 29 6.77 -2.68 2.30
CA TRP A 29 6.82 -1.26 2.02
C TRP A 29 6.08 -0.48 3.10
N SER A 30 6.81 -0.02 4.13
CA SER A 30 6.21 0.75 5.21
C SER A 30 6.18 2.25 4.89
N ARG A 31 5.03 2.89 5.05
CA ARG A 31 4.90 4.36 4.96
C ARG A 31 4.74 4.97 6.35
N GLN A 32 5.77 5.65 6.85
CA GLN A 32 5.61 6.48 8.05
C GLN A 32 4.97 7.83 7.67
N ARG A 33 3.74 8.10 8.13
CA ARG A 33 3.18 9.47 8.10
C ARG A 33 3.83 10.28 9.22
N ALA A 34 4.74 11.19 8.89
CA ALA A 34 5.16 12.23 9.82
C ALA A 34 3.97 13.17 10.10
N ALA A 35 3.73 13.47 11.37
CA ALA A 35 2.69 14.39 11.80
C ALA A 35 2.84 15.75 11.11
N ARG A 36 1.73 16.31 10.63
CA ARG A 36 1.68 17.56 9.88
C ARG A 36 1.96 18.73 10.82
N THR A 37 3.23 19.11 10.98
CA THR A 37 3.66 20.39 11.55
C THR A 37 4.75 21.03 10.68
N ARG A 38 4.39 22.18 10.06
CA ARG A 38 5.19 23.21 9.35
C ARG A 38 5.67 22.95 7.89
N PRO A 39 5.84 24.03 7.08
CA PRO A 39 5.87 23.97 5.64
C PRO A 39 7.30 23.90 5.11
N LYS A 40 7.85 22.70 4.92
CA LYS A 40 8.89 22.41 3.93
C LYS A 40 8.69 20.98 3.45
N GLY A 41 8.81 20.74 2.14
CA GLY A 41 8.40 19.53 1.44
C GLY A 41 8.61 18.23 2.23
N THR A 42 7.50 17.54 2.54
CA THR A 42 7.53 16.21 3.15
C THR A 42 8.22 15.22 2.21
N ARG A 43 9.49 14.92 2.47
CA ARG A 43 10.17 13.75 1.92
C ARG A 43 9.67 12.54 2.71
N SER A 44 8.83 11.72 2.10
CA SER A 44 8.50 10.40 2.67
C SER A 44 9.77 9.55 2.62
N HIS A 45 10.34 9.22 3.79
CA HIS A 45 11.38 8.22 3.87
C HIS A 45 10.73 6.85 3.61
N LEU A 46 10.99 6.33 2.41
CA LEU A 46 10.54 5.01 1.98
C LEU A 46 11.76 4.10 2.09
N LYS A 47 11.69 3.09 2.96
CA LYS A 47 12.70 2.04 3.04
C LYS A 47 12.08 0.76 2.46
N PRO A 48 12.55 0.26 1.32
CA PRO A 48 12.20 -1.09 0.89
C PRO A 48 12.77 -2.07 1.91
N GLY A 49 11.91 -2.87 2.54
CA GLY A 49 12.30 -4.03 3.33
C GLY A 49 11.98 -5.30 2.56
N GLY A 50 12.93 -6.23 2.44
CA GLY A 50 12.76 -7.48 1.68
C GLY A 50 13.64 -7.55 0.44
N LYS A 51 13.85 -8.76 -0.08
CA LYS A 51 14.65 -9.01 -1.30
C LYS A 51 13.69 -9.12 -2.48
N VAL A 52 13.75 -8.18 -3.43
CA VAL A 52 13.26 -8.44 -4.79
C VAL A 52 14.31 -9.35 -5.45
N CYS A 53 13.94 -10.52 -5.94
CA CYS A 53 14.91 -11.42 -6.54
C CYS A 53 15.58 -10.76 -7.76
N ASN A 54 16.89 -10.49 -7.64
CA ASN A 54 17.76 -9.82 -8.61
C ASN A 54 18.00 -10.59 -9.92
N THR A 55 17.19 -11.60 -10.23
CA THR A 55 17.37 -12.43 -11.41
C THR A 55 17.09 -11.60 -12.66
N ARG A 56 18.17 -11.19 -13.35
CA ARG A 56 18.29 -10.36 -14.58
C ARG A 56 17.56 -10.89 -15.82
N THR A 57 16.44 -11.59 -15.66
CA THR A 57 15.69 -12.20 -16.76
C THR A 57 14.30 -11.61 -16.83
N LEU A 58 14.10 -10.60 -17.67
CA LEU A 58 12.81 -10.10 -18.21
C LEU A 58 11.54 -10.72 -17.58
N LYS A 59 11.25 -10.32 -16.33
CA LYS A 59 10.12 -10.83 -15.55
C LYS A 59 8.87 -10.00 -15.85
N CYS A 60 7.74 -10.68 -16.02
CA CYS A 60 6.44 -10.07 -15.81
C CYS A 60 6.22 -10.00 -14.29
N VAL A 61 5.90 -8.81 -13.80
CA VAL A 61 5.75 -8.50 -12.37
C VAL A 61 4.29 -8.13 -12.11
N LEU A 62 3.66 -8.80 -11.15
CA LEU A 62 2.33 -8.44 -10.65
C LEU A 62 2.47 -7.95 -9.21
N ILE A 63 2.19 -6.67 -9.00
CA ILE A 63 2.14 -6.06 -7.68
C ILE A 63 0.73 -6.28 -7.13
N VAL A 64 0.63 -6.85 -5.93
CA VAL A 64 -0.64 -7.07 -5.22
C VAL A 64 -0.69 -6.19 -3.98
N GLU A 65 -1.67 -5.30 -3.94
CA GLU A 65 -1.91 -4.34 -2.86
C GLU A 65 -3.28 -4.56 -2.23
N ALA A 66 -3.32 -4.46 -0.90
CA ALA A 66 -4.58 -4.59 -0.17
C ALA A 66 -5.47 -3.36 -0.37
N ILE A 67 -4.89 -2.17 -0.44
CA ILE A 67 -5.65 -0.92 -0.63
C ILE A 67 -4.86 0.15 -1.39
N VAL A 68 -5.46 0.67 -2.45
CA VAL A 68 -4.94 1.79 -3.24
C VAL A 68 -5.73 3.05 -2.91
N ASP A 69 -5.04 4.01 -2.28
CA ASP A 69 -5.59 5.32 -1.91
C ASP A 69 -5.09 6.40 -2.91
N THR A 70 -4.55 7.52 -2.45
CA THR A 70 -3.94 8.61 -3.26
C THR A 70 -2.91 8.21 -4.32
N GLY A 71 -2.54 6.93 -4.45
CA GLY A 71 -1.58 6.45 -5.45
C GLY A 71 -0.11 6.77 -5.18
N LYS A 72 0.22 7.55 -4.14
CA LYS A 72 1.61 7.95 -3.83
C LYS A 72 2.53 6.75 -3.56
N THR A 73 2.03 5.76 -2.82
CA THR A 73 2.75 4.51 -2.54
C THR A 73 3.02 3.75 -3.84
N MET A 74 1.98 3.54 -4.65
CA MET A 74 2.08 2.85 -5.93
C MET A 74 3.05 3.53 -6.89
N LYS A 75 3.01 4.85 -7.02
CA LYS A 75 3.97 5.59 -7.86
C LYS A 75 5.41 5.38 -7.44
N ALA A 76 5.68 5.40 -6.13
CA ALA A 76 7.03 5.16 -5.62
C ALA A 76 7.47 3.72 -5.83
N LEU A 77 6.55 2.76 -5.64
CA LEU A 77 6.81 1.34 -5.85
C LEU A 77 7.05 1.01 -7.33
N LEU A 78 6.21 1.52 -8.23
CA LEU A 78 6.37 1.36 -9.68
C LEU A 78 7.72 1.93 -10.12
N LYS A 79 8.05 3.16 -9.72
CA LYS A 79 9.37 3.75 -10.00
C LYS A 79 10.52 2.90 -9.50
N HIS A 80 10.37 2.24 -8.34
CA HIS A 80 11.40 1.34 -7.83
C HIS A 80 11.48 0.05 -8.64
N VAL A 81 10.34 -0.57 -8.95
CA VAL A 81 10.25 -1.81 -9.75
C VAL A 81 10.77 -1.59 -11.18
N GLU A 82 10.50 -0.44 -11.77
CA GLU A 82 11.01 -0.05 -13.10
C GLU A 82 12.55 -0.01 -13.16
N THR A 83 13.24 0.24 -12.04
CA THR A 83 14.73 0.21 -12.03
C THR A 83 15.32 -1.18 -12.28
N PHE A 84 14.50 -2.23 -12.19
CA PHE A 84 14.90 -3.61 -12.50
C PHE A 84 14.57 -4.01 -13.95
N GLU A 85 14.08 -3.07 -14.78
CA GLU A 85 13.75 -3.26 -16.19
C GLU A 85 12.86 -4.51 -16.45
N PRO A 86 11.71 -4.64 -15.75
CA PRO A 86 10.80 -5.76 -15.97
C PRO A 86 10.19 -5.69 -17.38
N LYS A 87 9.89 -6.85 -17.96
CA LYS A 87 9.22 -6.93 -19.27
C LYS A 87 7.81 -6.34 -19.25
N MET A 88 7.14 -6.50 -18.11
CA MET A 88 5.79 -6.01 -17.89
C MET A 88 5.57 -5.83 -16.40
N VAL A 89 4.88 -4.75 -16.02
CA VAL A 89 4.40 -4.55 -14.65
C VAL A 89 2.88 -4.44 -14.72
N LYS A 90 2.21 -5.18 -13.84
CA LYS A 90 0.77 -5.11 -13.62
C LYS A 90 0.50 -4.88 -12.14
N VAL A 91 -0.60 -4.19 -11.84
CA VAL A 91 -1.00 -3.88 -10.46
C VAL A 91 -2.41 -4.41 -10.20
N ALA A 92 -2.55 -5.23 -9.16
CA ALA A 92 -3.82 -5.68 -8.63
C ALA A 92 -4.07 -5.03 -7.26
N GLY A 93 -5.16 -4.27 -7.15
CA GLY A 93 -5.62 -3.68 -5.89
C GLY A 93 -6.90 -4.34 -5.43
N LEU A 94 -6.93 -4.89 -4.21
CA LEU A 94 -8.17 -5.44 -3.65
C LEU A 94 -9.21 -4.33 -3.43
N LEU A 95 -8.81 -3.22 -2.79
CA LEU A 95 -9.67 -2.06 -2.56
C LEU A 95 -9.08 -0.82 -3.23
N VAL A 96 -9.87 -0.11 -4.03
CA VAL A 96 -9.46 1.16 -4.66
C VAL A 96 -10.37 2.26 -4.16
N LYS A 97 -9.80 3.28 -3.50
CA LYS A 97 -10.59 4.40 -3.00
C LYS A 97 -10.94 5.36 -4.12
N ARG A 98 -12.20 5.76 -4.18
CA ARG A 98 -12.63 6.92 -4.98
C ARG A 98 -12.15 8.21 -4.34
N VAL A 99 -10.96 8.66 -4.75
CA VAL A 99 -10.36 9.93 -4.35
C VAL A 99 -10.36 10.92 -5.52
N PRO A 100 -10.72 12.20 -5.29
CA PRO A 100 -10.56 13.24 -6.30
C PRO A 100 -9.10 13.34 -6.75
N ASN A 101 -8.87 13.48 -8.05
CA ASN A 101 -7.53 13.60 -8.64
C ASN A 101 -6.63 12.38 -8.40
N MET A 102 -7.22 11.18 -8.28
CA MET A 102 -6.44 9.95 -8.40
C MET A 102 -5.76 9.96 -9.76
N ALA A 103 -4.46 9.65 -9.80
CA ALA A 103 -3.77 9.54 -11.07
C ALA A 103 -4.44 8.43 -11.89
N GLU A 104 -4.73 8.73 -13.15
CA GLU A 104 -5.33 7.74 -14.05
C GLU A 104 -4.43 6.49 -14.14
N HIS A 105 -5.07 5.33 -14.28
CA HIS A 105 -4.41 4.05 -14.58
C HIS A 105 -3.38 3.54 -13.54
N LEU A 106 -3.62 3.75 -12.24
CA LEU A 106 -2.74 3.21 -11.19
C LEU A 106 -2.87 1.70 -10.94
N THR A 107 -3.97 1.09 -11.38
CA THR A 107 -4.33 -0.32 -11.12
C THR A 107 -4.86 -0.96 -12.40
N ASP A 108 -4.31 -2.11 -12.79
CA ASP A 108 -4.78 -2.92 -13.92
C ASP A 108 -5.95 -3.83 -13.53
N TYR A 109 -5.95 -4.31 -12.28
CA TYR A 109 -6.97 -5.17 -11.74
C TYR A 109 -7.55 -4.57 -10.47
N VAL A 110 -8.87 -4.37 -10.45
CA VAL A 110 -9.60 -3.77 -9.33
C VAL A 110 -10.53 -4.81 -8.74
N GLY A 111 -10.39 -5.09 -7.44
CA GLY A 111 -11.33 -5.94 -6.70
C GLY A 111 -12.63 -5.19 -6.41
N PHE A 112 -12.53 -4.12 -5.62
CA PHE A 112 -13.68 -3.30 -5.23
C PHE A 112 -13.33 -1.81 -5.22
N GLU A 113 -14.21 -0.99 -5.78
CA GLU A 113 -14.15 0.46 -5.61
C GLU A 113 -14.92 0.91 -4.36
N ILE A 114 -14.22 1.52 -3.42
CA ILE A 114 -14.78 1.94 -2.13
C ILE A 114 -14.81 3.48 -1.99
N PRO A 115 -15.75 4.02 -1.20
CA PRO A 115 -15.73 5.44 -0.82
C PRO A 115 -14.43 5.81 -0.09
N ASN A 116 -14.07 7.09 -0.09
CA ASN A 116 -12.93 7.60 0.68
C ASN A 116 -13.20 7.59 2.20
N ARG A 117 -13.14 6.40 2.80
CA ARG A 117 -13.27 6.15 4.23
C ARG A 117 -12.06 5.36 4.73
N PHE A 118 -11.84 5.39 6.04
CA PHE A 118 -10.79 4.59 6.67
C PHE A 118 -11.36 3.22 7.00
N VAL A 119 -10.80 2.17 6.40
CA VAL A 119 -11.25 0.79 6.55
C VAL A 119 -10.21 -0.04 7.31
N VAL A 120 -10.68 -1.05 8.02
CA VAL A 120 -9.90 -2.03 8.80
C VAL A 120 -10.47 -3.43 8.58
N GLY A 121 -9.73 -4.46 8.98
CA GLY A 121 -10.11 -5.86 8.77
C GLY A 121 -9.62 -6.42 7.45
N TYR A 122 -9.67 -7.74 7.34
CA TYR A 122 -9.09 -8.52 6.25
C TYR A 122 -7.60 -8.19 6.06
N ALA A 123 -6.83 -8.31 7.15
CA ALA A 123 -5.43 -7.90 7.28
C ALA A 123 -5.13 -6.39 7.21
N LEU A 124 -6.12 -5.53 6.93
CA LEU A 124 -5.98 -4.07 7.07
C LEU A 124 -6.06 -3.66 8.54
N ASP A 125 -5.24 -2.70 8.95
CA ASP A 125 -5.10 -2.33 10.35
C ASP A 125 -5.30 -0.84 10.64
N TYR A 126 -5.51 -0.56 11.92
CA TYR A 126 -5.34 0.76 12.50
C TYR A 126 -4.39 0.65 13.70
N ASN A 127 -3.15 1.13 13.53
CA ASN A 127 -2.08 0.98 14.53
C ASN A 127 -1.91 -0.49 14.97
N GLU A 128 -1.83 -1.42 14.02
CA GLU A 128 -1.67 -2.87 14.23
C GLU A 128 -2.91 -3.61 14.79
N TYR A 129 -3.96 -2.89 15.19
CA TYR A 129 -5.23 -3.50 15.59
C TYR A 129 -6.10 -3.87 14.38
N PHE A 130 -7.03 -4.80 14.59
CA PHE A 130 -8.10 -5.20 13.66
C PHE A 130 -7.69 -6.05 12.44
N ARG A 131 -6.45 -6.53 12.35
CA ARG A 131 -5.97 -7.38 11.24
C ARG A 131 -6.73 -8.71 11.13
N ASP A 132 -7.17 -9.21 12.26
CA ASP A 132 -7.84 -10.50 12.49
C ASP A 132 -9.36 -10.46 12.22
N LEU A 133 -9.93 -9.29 11.93
CA LEU A 133 -11.34 -9.20 11.54
C LEU A 133 -11.54 -9.78 10.14
N ASN A 134 -12.47 -10.72 9.99
CA ASN A 134 -12.77 -11.35 8.68
C ASN A 134 -13.49 -10.41 7.70
N HIS A 135 -14.07 -9.31 8.19
CA HIS A 135 -14.82 -8.35 7.39
C HIS A 135 -14.07 -7.04 7.23
N ILE A 136 -14.19 -6.43 6.06
CA ILE A 136 -13.73 -5.06 5.82
C ILE A 136 -14.76 -4.10 6.39
N CYS A 137 -14.36 -3.33 7.40
CA CYS A 137 -15.23 -2.45 8.18
C CYS A 137 -14.71 -1.00 8.18
N VAL A 138 -15.61 -0.03 8.28
CA VAL A 138 -15.22 1.38 8.50
C VAL A 138 -14.98 1.60 9.99
N ILE A 139 -13.80 2.10 10.37
CA ILE A 139 -13.51 2.38 11.79
C ILE A 139 -14.31 3.58 12.30
N SER A 140 -14.96 3.41 13.46
CA SER A 140 -15.74 4.46 14.12
C SER A 140 -14.85 5.56 14.73
N LYS A 141 -15.44 6.73 15.02
CA LYS A 141 -14.72 7.82 15.72
C LYS A 141 -14.20 7.35 17.08
N THR A 142 -15.03 6.64 17.84
CA THR A 142 -14.67 6.05 19.14
C THR A 142 -13.50 5.07 19.01
N GLY A 143 -13.53 4.21 17.98
CA GLY A 143 -12.42 3.29 17.69
C GLY A 143 -11.12 4.02 17.41
N LYS A 144 -11.15 5.06 16.56
CA LYS A 144 -9.96 5.89 16.27
C LYS A 144 -9.37 6.52 17.53
N MET A 145 -10.20 6.98 18.47
CA MET A 145 -9.71 7.56 19.72
C MET A 145 -9.13 6.51 20.65
N LYS A 146 -9.80 5.35 20.78
CA LYS A 146 -9.39 4.27 21.68
C LYS A 146 -8.02 3.69 21.32
N TYR A 147 -7.75 3.50 20.03
CA TYR A 147 -6.53 2.85 19.54
C TYR A 147 -5.50 3.85 19.02
N LYS A 148 -5.61 5.12 19.39
CA LYS A 148 -4.66 6.15 18.97
C LYS A 148 -3.31 5.94 19.68
N VAL A 149 -2.22 6.04 18.92
CA VAL A 149 -0.82 6.02 19.40
C VAL A 149 -0.21 7.42 19.26
#